data_AF-A0A382DY29-F1
#
_entry.id   AF-A0A382DY29-F1
#
_cell.length_a   1.000
_cell.length_b   1.000
_cell.length_c   1.000
_cell.angle_alpha   90.00
_cell.angle_beta   90.00
_cell.angle_gamma   90.00
#
_symmetry.space_group_name_H-M   'P 1'
#
loop_
_entity.id
_entity.type
_entity.pdbx_description
1 polymer ?
#
loop_
_entity_poly.entity_id
_entity_poly.type
_entity_poly.pdbx_seq_one_letter_code
_entity_poly.pdbx_strand_id
1 'polypeptide(L)'
;MSDKSLSQEKINNLIFLYKKGLIKEALVEAEQLIENNPNSFFLHNIHGMININLKKWNKSIESLSKAIEIKQDYAEAHNNLGVALNNLAHLEKAIESYSNAIKFKPDYANAHNNLGSVFNDLGRWEEALESYSKALEYNPENNEAYENLIKLLTFYKPKKANSNSIVIANQELQNIKYNYNSNKKITDNEISNFFKKCNKIILKNKNKISFNRSQIYRRNTIDLNCNRHLEVFNNYNAIPEYCFGCYKVQVEPKTIIELFKLYFVFDQLQLPQNNSRKCLVELRPEISGTYKGLIYCFNLNEANEIFIILKNILKNTINDEIQIKIRRGCSEFAISYPDYKEINQNGDQLMKYKDKWREKEKIVDEKLLNETQRKNKKVVKDNLTGVTLNDVLIMYNWLNYAKAVGDNNYQIISKDILKSTYMENELSQQLDIRNKEFSSIH
;
A
#
# COMPACT_ATOMS: atom_id res chain seq x y z
N MET A 1 -17.01 -54.72 6.44
CA MET A 1 -15.87 -54.08 5.75
C MET A 1 -15.56 -52.81 6.50
N SER A 2 -14.41 -52.82 7.19
CA SER A 2 -14.01 -51.82 8.17
C SER A 2 -13.84 -50.44 7.56
N ASP A 3 -14.50 -49.48 8.21
CA ASP A 3 -14.27 -48.05 8.15
C ASP A 3 -12.75 -47.77 8.12
N LYS A 4 -12.21 -47.46 6.93
CA LYS A 4 -10.84 -46.95 6.80
C LYS A 4 -10.90 -45.52 7.30
N SER A 5 -10.79 -45.36 8.62
CA SER A 5 -10.57 -44.07 9.23
C SER A 5 -9.46 -43.35 8.45
N LEU A 6 -9.79 -42.17 7.93
CA LEU A 6 -8.86 -41.27 7.29
C LEU A 6 -7.61 -41.17 8.19
N SER A 7 -6.49 -41.78 7.79
CA SER A 7 -5.35 -41.88 8.71
C SER A 7 -4.86 -40.47 9.00
N GLN A 8 -4.79 -40.13 10.29
CA GLN A 8 -4.37 -38.81 10.76
C GLN A 8 -3.01 -38.41 10.16
N GLU A 9 -2.16 -39.40 9.89
CA GLU A 9 -0.88 -39.25 9.21
C GLU A 9 -1.00 -38.63 7.81
N LYS A 10 -1.93 -39.11 6.97
CA LYS A 10 -2.13 -38.57 5.62
C LYS A 10 -2.70 -37.15 5.65
N ILE A 11 -3.60 -36.87 6.59
CA ILE A 11 -4.09 -35.50 6.81
C ILE A 11 -2.93 -34.56 7.21
N ASN A 12 -2.08 -35.03 8.13
CA ASN A 12 -0.94 -34.25 8.60
C ASN A 12 0.07 -34.00 7.47
N ASN A 13 0.29 -34.98 6.59
CA ASN A 13 1.14 -34.83 5.41
C ASN A 13 0.57 -33.79 4.43
N LEU A 14 -0.72 -33.86 4.12
CA LEU A 14 -1.39 -32.84 3.28
C LEU A 14 -1.24 -31.44 3.86
N ILE A 15 -1.48 -31.26 5.17
CA ILE A 15 -1.31 -29.98 5.86
C ILE A 15 0.15 -29.52 5.80
N PHE A 16 1.09 -30.44 5.94
CA PHE A 16 2.52 -30.16 5.85
C PHE A 16 2.91 -29.65 4.46
N LEU A 17 2.50 -30.34 3.39
CA LEU A 17 2.74 -29.92 2.00
C LEU A 17 2.18 -28.52 1.74
N TYR A 18 0.92 -28.29 2.15
CA TYR A 18 0.27 -26.99 2.01
C TYR A 18 1.05 -25.89 2.75
N LYS A 19 1.42 -26.12 4.01
CA LYS A 19 2.20 -25.15 4.82
C LYS A 19 3.60 -24.89 4.27
N LYS A 20 4.19 -25.86 3.56
CA LYS A 20 5.49 -25.70 2.88
C LYS A 20 5.39 -25.01 1.51
N GLY A 21 4.18 -24.70 1.05
CA GLY A 21 3.99 -24.08 -0.27
C GLY A 21 4.16 -25.07 -1.43
N LEU A 22 4.19 -26.38 -1.15
CA LEU A 22 4.20 -27.44 -2.16
C LEU A 22 2.78 -27.65 -2.69
N ILE A 23 2.23 -26.61 -3.33
CA ILE A 23 0.79 -26.50 -3.63
C ILE A 23 0.34 -27.53 -4.67
N LYS A 24 1.22 -27.94 -5.59
CA LYS A 24 0.87 -28.94 -6.63
C LYS A 24 0.81 -30.34 -6.04
N GLU A 25 1.76 -30.68 -5.18
CA GLU A 25 1.81 -31.95 -4.44
C GLU A 25 0.63 -32.05 -3.48
N ALA A 26 0.35 -30.97 -2.75
CA ALA A 26 -0.82 -30.87 -1.87
C ALA A 26 -2.13 -31.06 -2.65
N LEU A 27 -2.24 -30.54 -3.88
CA LEU A 27 -3.43 -30.74 -4.72
C LEU A 27 -3.66 -32.22 -5.03
N VAL A 28 -2.62 -32.92 -5.51
CA VAL A 28 -2.71 -34.34 -5.86
C VAL A 28 -3.11 -35.17 -4.64
N GLU A 29 -2.48 -34.92 -3.49
CA GLU A 29 -2.81 -35.63 -2.26
C GLU A 29 -4.23 -35.33 -1.76
N ALA A 30 -4.68 -34.07 -1.85
CA ALA A 30 -6.04 -33.71 -1.49
C ALA A 30 -7.09 -34.42 -2.36
N GLU A 31 -6.89 -34.44 -3.69
CA GLU A 31 -7.79 -35.12 -4.64
C GLU A 31 -7.88 -36.63 -4.33
N GLN A 32 -6.74 -37.30 -4.11
CA GLN A 32 -6.72 -38.72 -3.74
C GLN A 32 -7.41 -38.99 -2.39
N LEU A 33 -7.22 -38.12 -1.41
CA LEU A 33 -7.87 -38.29 -0.10
C LEU A 33 -9.37 -38.08 -0.17
N ILE A 34 -9.84 -37.14 -1.00
CA ILE A 34 -11.26 -36.88 -1.23
C ILE A 34 -11.93 -38.06 -1.95
N GLU A 35 -11.30 -38.65 -2.96
CA GLU A 35 -11.82 -39.85 -3.65
C GLU A 35 -12.12 -40.99 -2.66
N ASN A 36 -11.24 -41.18 -1.67
CA ASN A 36 -11.40 -42.20 -0.65
C ASN A 36 -12.34 -41.77 0.50
N ASN A 37 -12.57 -40.46 0.69
CA ASN A 37 -13.32 -39.91 1.83
C ASN A 37 -14.19 -38.71 1.40
N PRO A 38 -15.18 -38.91 0.51
CA PRO A 38 -15.89 -37.81 -0.14
C PRO A 38 -16.75 -36.95 0.79
N ASN A 39 -17.08 -37.47 1.98
CA ASN A 39 -17.89 -36.78 3.00
C ASN A 39 -17.04 -36.03 4.06
N SER A 40 -15.76 -35.80 3.82
CA SER A 40 -14.91 -35.03 4.74
C SER A 40 -14.96 -33.54 4.43
N PHE A 41 -15.71 -32.77 5.23
CA PHE A 41 -15.75 -31.30 5.10
C PHE A 41 -14.34 -30.67 5.22
N PHE A 42 -13.47 -31.28 6.02
CA PHE A 42 -12.11 -30.80 6.25
C PHE A 42 -11.24 -30.92 4.99
N LEU A 43 -11.31 -32.05 4.29
CA LEU A 43 -10.57 -32.26 3.05
C LEU A 43 -11.06 -31.31 1.95
N HIS A 44 -12.38 -31.15 1.82
CA HIS A 44 -12.98 -30.20 0.87
C HIS A 44 -12.57 -28.75 1.15
N ASN A 45 -12.46 -28.36 2.42
CA ASN A 45 -11.95 -27.03 2.78
C ASN A 45 -10.47 -26.85 2.42
N ILE A 46 -9.60 -27.83 2.71
CA ILE A 46 -8.18 -27.75 2.31
C ILE A 46 -8.05 -27.70 0.77
N HIS A 47 -8.81 -28.54 0.06
CA HIS A 47 -8.83 -28.53 -1.41
C HIS A 47 -9.30 -27.16 -1.96
N GLY A 48 -10.28 -26.54 -1.32
CA GLY A 48 -10.67 -25.15 -1.57
C GLY A 48 -9.50 -24.17 -1.41
N MET A 49 -8.81 -24.20 -0.27
CA MET A 49 -7.65 -23.36 0.03
C MET A 49 -6.48 -23.56 -0.95
N ILE A 50 -6.23 -24.80 -1.38
CA ILE A 50 -5.24 -25.11 -2.42
C ILE A 50 -5.63 -24.43 -3.74
N ASN A 51 -6.89 -24.53 -4.14
CA ASN A 51 -7.39 -23.89 -5.36
C ASN A 51 -7.37 -22.36 -5.28
N ILE A 52 -7.57 -21.76 -4.09
CA ILE A 52 -7.32 -20.32 -3.85
C ILE A 52 -5.87 -19.94 -4.17
N ASN A 53 -4.90 -20.70 -3.64
CA ASN A 53 -3.46 -20.43 -3.91
C ASN A 53 -3.12 -20.58 -5.40
N LEU A 54 -3.78 -21.51 -6.08
CA LEU A 54 -3.64 -21.70 -7.53
C LEU A 54 -4.45 -20.70 -8.37
N LYS A 55 -5.18 -19.77 -7.73
CA LYS A 55 -6.11 -18.83 -8.39
C LYS A 55 -7.20 -19.51 -9.22
N LYS A 56 -7.54 -20.77 -8.90
CA LYS A 56 -8.61 -21.56 -9.52
C LYS A 56 -9.92 -21.32 -8.76
N TRP A 57 -10.44 -20.08 -8.85
CA TRP A 57 -11.55 -19.60 -8.01
C TRP A 57 -12.82 -20.45 -8.10
N ASN A 58 -13.25 -20.85 -9.30
CA ASN A 58 -14.46 -21.67 -9.46
C ASN A 58 -14.33 -23.05 -8.80
N LYS A 59 -13.18 -23.72 -8.95
CA LYS A 59 -12.92 -25.01 -8.28
C LYS A 59 -12.88 -24.85 -6.76
N SER A 60 -12.35 -23.73 -6.29
CA SER A 60 -12.39 -23.41 -4.87
C SER A 60 -13.82 -23.24 -4.37
N ILE A 61 -14.68 -22.53 -5.10
CA ILE A 61 -16.09 -22.35 -4.72
C ILE A 61 -16.78 -23.71 -4.62
N GLU A 62 -16.65 -24.57 -5.63
CA GLU A 62 -17.23 -25.92 -5.62
C GLU A 62 -16.84 -26.72 -4.38
N SER A 63 -15.54 -26.76 -4.07
CA SER A 63 -15.01 -27.50 -2.92
C SER A 63 -15.51 -26.93 -1.59
N LEU A 64 -15.52 -25.61 -1.45
CA LEU A 64 -15.94 -24.94 -0.22
C LEU A 64 -17.45 -25.05 0.00
N SER A 65 -18.24 -24.96 -1.07
CA SER A 65 -19.67 -25.26 -1.03
C SER A 65 -19.92 -26.69 -0.58
N LYS A 66 -19.12 -27.67 -1.04
CA LYS A 66 -19.24 -29.06 -0.58
C LYS A 66 -18.89 -29.21 0.91
N ALA A 67 -17.85 -28.52 1.38
CA ALA A 67 -17.51 -28.49 2.81
C ALA A 67 -18.67 -27.94 3.66
N ILE A 68 -19.33 -26.87 3.21
CA ILE A 68 -20.46 -26.24 3.89
C ILE A 68 -21.72 -27.13 3.84
N GLU A 69 -21.97 -27.82 2.72
CA GLU A 69 -23.07 -28.80 2.60
C GLU A 69 -22.93 -29.93 3.63
N ILE A 70 -21.71 -30.44 3.81
CA ILE A 70 -21.41 -31.49 4.78
C ILE A 70 -21.47 -30.95 6.22
N LYS A 71 -20.96 -29.73 6.45
CA LYS A 71 -20.93 -29.09 7.76
C LYS A 71 -21.28 -27.60 7.65
N GLN A 72 -22.55 -27.30 7.90
CA GLN A 72 -23.12 -25.96 7.68
C GLN A 72 -22.50 -24.86 8.54
N ASP A 73 -22.09 -25.20 9.77
CA ASP A 73 -21.54 -24.28 10.77
C ASP A 73 -20.01 -24.13 10.70
N TYR A 74 -19.36 -24.63 9.64
CA TYR A 74 -17.90 -24.57 9.52
C TYR A 74 -17.42 -23.18 9.07
N ALA A 75 -17.12 -22.32 10.04
CA ALA A 75 -16.76 -20.92 9.82
C ALA A 75 -15.57 -20.72 8.89
N GLU A 76 -14.54 -21.58 8.95
CA GLU A 76 -13.36 -21.51 8.08
C GLU A 76 -13.74 -21.67 6.60
N ALA A 77 -14.66 -22.58 6.26
CA ALA A 77 -15.10 -22.78 4.88
C ALA A 77 -15.93 -21.59 4.37
N HIS A 78 -16.80 -21.01 5.20
CA HIS A 78 -17.53 -19.77 4.88
C HIS A 78 -16.56 -18.60 4.62
N ASN A 79 -15.54 -18.42 5.47
CA ASN A 79 -14.53 -17.38 5.25
C ASN A 79 -13.76 -17.60 3.94
N ASN A 80 -13.30 -18.84 3.70
CA ASN A 80 -12.58 -19.17 2.47
C ASN A 80 -13.46 -19.01 1.22
N LEU A 81 -14.76 -19.31 1.33
CA LEU A 81 -15.72 -19.13 0.24
C LEU A 81 -15.86 -17.64 -0.09
N GLY A 82 -15.97 -16.81 0.94
CA GLY A 82 -15.94 -15.35 0.80
C GLY A 82 -14.70 -14.86 0.07
N VAL A 83 -13.51 -15.42 0.35
CA VAL A 83 -12.26 -15.07 -0.34
C VAL A 83 -12.32 -15.39 -1.83
N ALA A 84 -12.79 -16.58 -2.20
CA ALA A 84 -12.93 -16.97 -3.60
C ALA A 84 -13.95 -16.09 -4.33
N LEU A 85 -15.09 -15.78 -3.70
CA LEU A 85 -16.14 -14.93 -4.26
C LEU A 85 -15.69 -13.47 -4.43
N ASN A 86 -14.96 -12.93 -3.45
CA ASN A 86 -14.40 -11.58 -3.51
C ASN A 86 -13.43 -11.43 -4.70
N ASN A 87 -12.56 -12.43 -4.92
CA ASN A 87 -11.65 -12.44 -6.08
C ASN A 87 -12.38 -12.56 -7.44
N LEU A 88 -13.67 -12.90 -7.44
CA LEU A 88 -14.54 -12.93 -8.62
C LEU A 88 -15.49 -11.72 -8.74
N ALA A 89 -15.35 -10.66 -7.93
CA ALA A 89 -16.31 -9.54 -7.76
C ALA A 89 -17.71 -9.94 -7.31
N HIS A 90 -17.91 -11.15 -6.80
CA HIS A 90 -19.19 -11.51 -6.20
C HIS A 90 -19.28 -10.94 -4.79
N LEU A 91 -19.16 -9.61 -4.67
CA LEU A 91 -18.96 -8.88 -3.40
C LEU A 91 -20.11 -9.14 -2.42
N GLU A 92 -21.36 -9.17 -2.89
CA GLU A 92 -22.49 -9.34 -1.96
C GLU A 92 -22.59 -10.78 -1.45
N LYS A 93 -22.24 -11.76 -2.30
CA LYS A 93 -22.10 -13.15 -1.87
C LYS A 93 -20.90 -13.36 -0.95
N ALA A 94 -19.82 -12.59 -1.15
CA ALA A 94 -18.67 -12.59 -0.26
C ALA A 94 -19.05 -12.03 1.12
N ILE A 95 -19.81 -10.93 1.18
CA ILE A 95 -20.37 -10.39 2.42
C ILE A 95 -21.21 -11.44 3.13
N GLU A 96 -22.12 -12.11 2.44
CA GLU A 96 -22.94 -13.17 3.03
C GLU A 96 -22.07 -14.29 3.62
N SER A 97 -21.07 -14.75 2.87
CA SER A 97 -20.16 -15.81 3.30
C SER A 97 -19.34 -15.39 4.54
N TYR A 98 -18.75 -14.19 4.54
CA TYR A 98 -18.04 -13.69 5.72
C TYR A 98 -18.96 -13.46 6.91
N SER A 99 -20.19 -12.99 6.67
CA SER A 99 -21.19 -12.78 7.72
C SER A 99 -21.61 -14.12 8.35
N ASN A 100 -21.74 -15.18 7.54
CA ASN A 100 -21.97 -16.54 8.04
C ASN A 100 -20.77 -17.05 8.84
N ALA A 101 -19.54 -16.83 8.38
CA ALA A 101 -18.33 -17.18 9.15
C ALA A 101 -18.33 -16.50 10.53
N ILE A 102 -18.68 -15.21 10.60
CA ILE A 102 -18.79 -14.45 11.85
C ILE A 102 -19.98 -14.94 12.70
N LYS A 103 -21.11 -15.27 12.08
CA LYS A 103 -22.28 -15.82 12.79
C LYS A 103 -21.93 -17.11 13.54
N PHE A 104 -21.19 -18.01 12.90
CA PHE A 104 -20.77 -19.28 13.50
C PHE A 104 -19.54 -19.15 14.41
N LYS A 105 -18.70 -18.14 14.18
CA LYS A 105 -17.51 -17.85 14.98
C LYS A 105 -17.35 -16.33 15.16
N PRO A 106 -18.01 -15.73 16.17
CA PRO A 106 -18.05 -14.27 16.34
C PRO A 106 -16.67 -13.61 16.50
N ASP A 107 -15.71 -14.32 17.09
CA ASP A 107 -14.34 -13.87 17.34
C ASP A 107 -13.38 -14.11 16.15
N TYR A 108 -13.91 -14.49 14.98
CA TYR A 108 -13.07 -14.81 13.82
C TYR A 108 -12.48 -13.55 13.16
N ALA A 109 -11.37 -13.06 13.72
CA ALA A 109 -10.72 -11.82 13.30
C ALA A 109 -10.45 -11.72 11.79
N ASN A 110 -10.06 -12.83 11.14
CA ASN A 110 -9.80 -12.83 9.69
C ASN A 110 -11.08 -12.61 8.88
N ALA A 111 -12.22 -13.16 9.30
CA ALA A 111 -13.49 -12.94 8.63
C ALA A 111 -13.95 -11.48 8.77
N HIS A 112 -13.75 -10.87 9.95
CA HIS A 112 -13.98 -9.43 10.16
C HIS A 112 -13.07 -8.57 9.26
N ASN A 113 -11.77 -8.85 9.17
CA ASN A 113 -10.86 -8.12 8.28
C ASN A 113 -11.29 -8.23 6.81
N ASN A 114 -11.63 -9.45 6.37
CA ASN A 114 -12.03 -9.70 5.00
C ASN A 114 -13.37 -9.02 4.66
N LEU A 115 -14.33 -9.05 5.58
CA LEU A 115 -15.59 -8.32 5.44
C LEU A 115 -15.35 -6.81 5.33
N GLY A 116 -14.48 -6.26 6.16
CA GLY A 116 -14.09 -4.85 6.09
C GLY A 116 -13.46 -4.47 4.75
N SER A 117 -12.66 -5.38 4.16
CA SER A 117 -12.07 -5.19 2.83
C SER A 117 -13.12 -5.11 1.73
N VAL A 118 -14.13 -5.98 1.77
CA VAL A 118 -15.24 -5.95 0.81
C VAL A 118 -16.07 -4.67 0.98
N PHE A 119 -16.40 -4.28 2.22
CA PHE A 119 -17.10 -3.02 2.46
C PHE A 119 -16.30 -1.81 1.97
N ASN A 120 -14.98 -1.81 2.16
CA ASN A 120 -14.12 -0.75 1.65
C ASN A 120 -14.19 -0.66 0.11
N ASP A 121 -14.15 -1.80 -0.58
CA ASP A 121 -14.21 -1.84 -2.04
C ASP A 121 -15.58 -1.39 -2.58
N LEU A 122 -16.65 -1.60 -1.81
CA LEU A 122 -18.01 -1.08 -2.07
C LEU A 122 -18.21 0.40 -1.68
N GLY A 123 -17.23 1.04 -1.03
CA GLY A 123 -17.38 2.41 -0.52
C GLY A 123 -18.19 2.54 0.78
N ARG A 124 -18.51 1.41 1.43
CA ARG A 124 -19.22 1.32 2.72
C ARG A 124 -18.23 1.51 3.89
N TRP A 125 -17.59 2.68 3.96
CA TRP A 125 -16.43 2.90 4.82
C TRP A 125 -16.69 2.87 6.32
N GLU A 126 -17.88 3.28 6.78
CA GLU A 126 -18.22 3.19 8.20
C GLU A 126 -18.28 1.72 8.66
N GLU A 127 -18.85 0.85 7.82
CA GLU A 127 -18.93 -0.59 8.07
C GLU A 127 -17.55 -1.25 7.94
N ALA A 128 -16.76 -0.83 6.95
CA ALA A 128 -15.37 -1.27 6.82
C ALA A 128 -14.56 -0.96 8.08
N LEU A 129 -14.67 0.27 8.60
CA LEU A 129 -14.02 0.70 9.83
C LEU A 129 -14.46 -0.15 11.03
N GLU A 130 -15.77 -0.39 11.18
CA GLU A 130 -16.30 -1.23 12.26
C GLU A 130 -15.77 -2.66 12.19
N SER A 131 -15.75 -3.27 11.00
CA SER A 131 -15.22 -4.62 10.78
C SER A 131 -13.71 -4.71 11.06
N TYR A 132 -12.90 -3.74 10.61
CA TYR A 132 -11.47 -3.73 10.95
C TYR A 132 -11.23 -3.51 12.44
N SER A 133 -11.99 -2.62 13.08
CA SER A 133 -11.92 -2.41 14.53
C SER A 133 -12.26 -3.70 15.29
N LYS A 134 -13.27 -4.46 14.86
CA LYS A 134 -13.62 -5.77 15.44
C LYS A 134 -12.53 -6.82 15.21
N ALA A 135 -11.92 -6.86 14.02
CA ALA A 135 -10.80 -7.75 13.76
C ALA A 135 -9.64 -7.53 14.74
N LEU A 136 -9.34 -6.26 15.05
CA LEU A 136 -8.29 -5.88 16.00
C LEU A 136 -8.71 -6.04 17.48
N GLU A 137 -10.01 -5.98 17.79
CA GLU A 137 -10.53 -6.32 19.11
C GLU A 137 -10.29 -7.80 19.42
N TYR A 138 -10.58 -8.69 18.46
CA TYR A 138 -10.39 -10.13 18.63
C TYR A 138 -8.94 -10.60 18.44
N ASN A 139 -8.17 -9.92 17.58
CA ASN A 139 -6.75 -10.20 17.40
C ASN A 139 -5.96 -8.88 17.21
N PRO A 140 -5.44 -8.30 18.30
CA PRO A 140 -4.64 -7.07 18.25
C PRO A 140 -3.37 -7.16 17.40
N GLU A 141 -2.87 -8.37 17.13
CA GLU A 141 -1.67 -8.61 16.31
C GLU A 141 -1.98 -8.83 14.81
N ASN A 142 -3.24 -8.68 14.40
CA ASN A 142 -3.63 -8.75 12.99
C ASN A 142 -3.09 -7.53 12.21
N ASN A 143 -1.88 -7.67 11.66
CA ASN A 143 -1.21 -6.63 10.88
C ASN A 143 -2.02 -6.18 9.66
N GLU A 144 -2.73 -7.11 9.00
CA GLU A 144 -3.51 -6.77 7.82
C GLU A 144 -4.68 -5.85 8.18
N ALA A 145 -5.43 -6.18 9.24
CA ALA A 145 -6.50 -5.32 9.74
C ALA A 145 -5.97 -3.95 10.21
N TYR A 146 -4.81 -3.94 10.86
CA TYR A 146 -4.13 -2.71 11.30
C TYR A 146 -3.80 -1.80 10.10
N GLU A 147 -3.19 -2.35 9.06
CA GLU A 147 -2.85 -1.61 7.85
C GLU A 147 -4.08 -1.14 7.08
N ASN A 148 -5.11 -1.98 6.97
CA ASN A 148 -6.35 -1.67 6.29
C ASN A 148 -7.11 -0.53 6.98
N LEU A 149 -7.20 -0.56 8.32
CA LEU A 149 -7.81 0.51 9.10
C LEU A 149 -7.06 1.83 8.95
N ILE A 150 -5.73 1.82 9.09
CA ILE A 150 -4.91 3.02 8.93
C ILE A 150 -5.04 3.60 7.51
N LYS A 151 -5.04 2.74 6.49
CA LYS A 151 -5.21 3.15 5.10
C LYS A 151 -6.57 3.80 4.87
N LEU A 152 -7.65 3.21 5.39
CA LEU A 152 -8.99 3.78 5.33
C LEU A 152 -9.04 5.19 5.93
N LEU A 153 -8.42 5.35 7.10
CA LEU A 153 -8.34 6.63 7.83
C LEU A 153 -7.48 7.71 7.14
N THR A 154 -6.80 7.38 6.03
CA THR A 154 -6.10 8.39 5.22
C THR A 154 -7.02 9.22 4.34
N PHE A 155 -8.24 8.75 4.06
CA PHE A 155 -9.22 9.43 3.20
C PHE A 155 -10.63 9.46 3.80
N TYR A 156 -10.90 8.67 4.83
CA TYR A 156 -12.21 8.62 5.49
C TYR A 156 -12.18 9.23 6.90
N LYS A 157 -13.12 10.12 7.17
CA LYS A 157 -13.40 10.64 8.51
C LYS A 157 -14.60 9.88 9.11
N PRO A 158 -14.41 9.13 10.21
CA PRO A 158 -15.48 8.36 10.85
C PRO A 158 -16.65 9.26 11.24
N LYS A 159 -17.88 8.78 11.02
CA LYS A 159 -19.10 9.53 11.36
C LYS A 159 -19.63 9.18 12.74
N LYS A 160 -19.42 7.95 13.20
CA LYS A 160 -19.80 7.50 14.54
C LYS A 160 -18.59 7.49 15.46
N ALA A 161 -18.86 7.56 16.76
CA ALA A 161 -17.83 7.33 17.77
C ALA A 161 -17.32 5.88 17.67
N ASN A 162 -16.02 5.69 17.82
CA ASN A 162 -15.39 4.38 17.82
C ASN A 162 -14.35 4.34 18.94
N SER A 163 -14.36 3.27 19.74
CA SER A 163 -13.47 3.12 20.91
C SER A 163 -12.08 2.59 20.55
N ASN A 164 -11.84 2.19 19.29
CA ASN A 164 -10.54 1.69 18.86
C ASN A 164 -9.48 2.80 18.95
N SER A 165 -8.35 2.51 19.60
CA SER A 165 -7.27 3.48 19.86
C SER A 165 -6.64 4.09 18.60
N ILE A 166 -6.65 3.36 17.48
CA ILE A 166 -6.14 3.80 16.18
C ILE A 166 -7.07 4.88 15.62
N VAL A 167 -8.38 4.67 15.73
CA VAL A 167 -9.40 5.62 15.27
C VAL A 167 -9.33 6.89 16.12
N ILE A 168 -9.26 6.75 17.45
CA ILE A 168 -9.13 7.88 18.38
C ILE A 168 -7.84 8.68 18.09
N ALA A 169 -6.70 8.00 17.96
CA ALA A 169 -5.44 8.67 17.66
C ALA A 169 -5.49 9.42 16.32
N ASN A 170 -6.06 8.82 15.27
CA ASN A 170 -6.19 9.51 13.98
C ASN A 170 -7.11 10.74 14.08
N GLN A 171 -8.20 10.65 14.83
CA GLN A 171 -9.08 11.79 15.09
C GLN A 171 -8.38 12.91 15.86
N GLU A 172 -7.62 12.58 16.92
CA GLU A 172 -6.81 13.55 17.66
C GLU A 172 -5.75 14.21 16.76
N LEU A 173 -5.08 13.43 15.89
CA LEU A 173 -4.10 13.93 14.92
C LEU A 173 -4.72 14.88 13.90
N GLN A 174 -5.91 14.56 13.38
CA GLN A 174 -6.65 15.42 12.45
C GLN A 174 -7.07 16.77 13.06
N ASN A 175 -7.08 16.88 14.39
CA ASN A 175 -7.32 18.15 15.07
C ASN A 175 -6.05 19.02 15.21
N ILE A 176 -4.87 18.48 14.92
CA ILE A 176 -3.63 19.26 14.89
C ILE A 176 -3.65 20.15 13.64
N LYS A 177 -3.87 21.44 13.86
CA LYS A 177 -3.68 22.47 12.83
C LYS A 177 -2.23 22.90 12.79
N TYR A 178 -1.69 23.00 11.58
CA TYR A 178 -0.48 23.77 11.28
C TYR A 178 -0.84 24.83 10.24
N ASN A 179 -0.37 26.06 10.48
CA ASN A 179 -0.60 27.17 9.56
C ASN A 179 0.49 27.11 8.49
N TYR A 180 0.10 26.79 7.26
CA TYR A 180 0.98 26.97 6.12
C TYR A 180 0.59 28.24 5.36
N ASN A 181 1.61 28.98 4.94
CA ASN A 181 1.49 30.17 4.12
C ASN A 181 2.59 30.10 3.06
N SER A 182 2.21 30.08 1.78
CA SER A 182 3.12 29.97 0.65
C SER A 182 4.15 31.10 0.54
N ASN A 183 3.96 32.19 1.28
CA ASN A 183 4.84 33.36 1.29
C ASN A 183 5.67 33.46 2.58
N LYS A 184 5.58 32.49 3.50
CA LYS A 184 6.30 32.52 4.78
C LYS A 184 7.19 31.30 4.94
N LYS A 185 8.43 31.53 5.38
CA LYS A 185 9.37 30.46 5.71
C LYS A 185 8.82 29.59 6.84
N ILE A 186 8.82 28.28 6.62
CA ILE A 186 8.52 27.28 7.64
C ILE A 186 9.77 27.11 8.50
N THR A 187 9.64 27.37 9.79
CA THR A 187 10.73 27.31 10.76
C THR A 187 10.91 25.89 11.30
N ASP A 188 12.12 25.57 11.72
CA ASP A 188 12.41 24.23 12.27
C ASP A 188 11.67 24.00 13.60
N ASN A 189 11.45 25.08 14.36
CA ASN A 189 10.65 25.05 15.59
C ASN A 189 9.17 24.73 15.31
N GLU A 190 8.59 25.18 14.19
CA GLU A 190 7.24 24.78 13.78
C GLU A 190 7.17 23.27 13.52
N ILE A 191 8.17 22.70 12.82
CA ILE A 191 8.27 21.26 12.57
C ILE A 191 8.42 20.48 13.88
N SER A 192 9.36 20.88 14.75
CA SER A 192 9.62 20.23 16.04
C SER A 192 8.37 20.25 16.93
N ASN A 193 7.71 21.40 17.07
CA ASN A 193 6.49 21.52 17.87
C ASN A 193 5.33 20.71 17.31
N PHE A 194 5.18 20.68 15.98
CA PHE A 194 4.18 19.85 15.32
C PHE A 194 4.41 18.36 15.62
N PHE A 195 5.63 17.87 15.39
CA PHE A 195 5.93 16.46 15.61
C PHE A 195 5.84 16.07 17.08
N LYS A 196 6.23 16.96 18.00
CA LYS A 196 6.04 16.77 19.45
C LYS A 196 4.57 16.59 19.84
N LYS A 197 3.65 17.35 19.24
CA LYS A 197 2.20 17.18 19.45
C LYS A 197 1.72 15.83 18.92
N CYS A 198 2.16 15.45 17.72
CA CYS A 198 1.85 14.15 17.13
C CYS A 198 2.36 13.01 18.02
N ASN A 199 3.62 13.06 18.47
CA ASN A 199 4.23 12.04 19.30
C ASN A 199 3.46 11.83 20.62
N LYS A 200 3.02 12.91 21.29
CA LYS A 200 2.18 12.80 22.50
C LYS A 200 0.90 11.98 22.26
N ILE A 201 0.24 12.15 21.11
CA ILE A 201 -0.96 11.39 20.75
C ILE A 201 -0.63 9.92 20.51
N ILE A 202 0.46 9.63 19.77
CA ILE A 202 0.89 8.25 19.52
C ILE A 202 1.17 7.51 20.82
N LEU A 203 1.96 8.11 21.72
CA LEU A 203 2.35 7.49 23.00
C LEU A 203 1.15 7.32 23.94
N LYS A 204 0.22 8.29 23.98
CA LYS A 204 -1.01 8.20 24.79
C LYS A 204 -1.90 7.04 24.37
N ASN A 205 -2.03 6.79 23.06
CA ASN A 205 -2.94 5.78 22.51
C ASN A 205 -2.30 4.39 22.36
N LYS A 206 -1.05 4.20 22.82
CA LYS A 206 -0.29 2.92 22.79
C LYS A 206 -0.41 2.13 21.48
N ASN A 207 -0.47 2.82 20.35
CA ASN A 207 -0.66 2.17 19.06
C ASN A 207 0.60 1.40 18.65
N LYS A 208 0.42 0.30 17.92
CA LYS A 208 1.53 -0.45 17.31
C LYS A 208 2.35 0.47 16.39
N ILE A 209 3.65 0.57 16.63
CA ILE A 209 4.51 1.52 15.89
C ILE A 209 5.16 0.86 14.67
N SER A 210 5.04 -0.48 14.56
CA SER A 210 5.52 -1.23 13.40
C SER A 210 4.75 -0.83 12.15
N PHE A 211 5.41 -0.11 11.25
CA PHE A 211 4.84 0.38 10.00
C PHE A 211 5.84 0.18 8.85
N ASN A 212 5.40 -0.46 7.77
CA ASN A 212 6.25 -0.92 6.65
C ASN A 212 6.20 0.03 5.45
N ARG A 213 6.14 1.34 5.67
CA ARG A 213 6.05 2.33 4.58
C ARG A 213 7.00 3.49 4.78
N SER A 214 7.52 3.98 3.67
CA SER A 214 8.49 5.08 3.60
C SER A 214 7.99 6.28 2.81
N GLN A 215 6.73 6.28 2.35
CA GLN A 215 6.22 7.26 1.40
C GLN A 215 4.83 7.76 1.82
N ILE A 216 4.68 9.07 1.91
CA ILE A 216 3.42 9.76 2.19
C ILE A 216 2.84 10.30 0.90
N TYR A 217 1.58 10.00 0.61
CA TYR A 217 0.86 10.50 -0.56
C TYR A 217 -0.12 11.61 -0.19
N ARG A 218 -0.34 12.53 -1.13
CA ARG A 218 -1.39 13.54 -1.08
C ARG A 218 -2.09 13.66 -2.43
N ARG A 219 -3.37 14.05 -2.37
CA ARG A 219 -4.25 14.27 -3.52
C ARG A 219 -4.38 13.05 -4.43
N ASN A 220 -4.09 11.84 -3.94
CA ASN A 220 -4.20 10.66 -4.77
C ASN A 220 -5.25 9.69 -4.28
N THR A 221 -6.10 9.33 -5.22
CA THR A 221 -6.55 7.94 -5.44
C THR A 221 -6.63 7.58 -6.92
N ILE A 222 -6.24 8.47 -7.85
CA ILE A 222 -6.16 8.10 -9.27
C ILE A 222 -5.14 6.98 -9.33
N ASP A 223 -5.63 5.78 -9.68
CA ASP A 223 -4.74 4.70 -10.05
C ASP A 223 -4.00 5.19 -11.29
N LEU A 224 -2.74 5.58 -11.12
CA LEU A 224 -1.85 5.94 -12.21
C LEU A 224 -1.53 4.70 -13.08
N ASN A 225 -2.24 3.58 -12.87
CA ASN A 225 -2.05 2.28 -13.45
C ASN A 225 -0.61 1.80 -13.29
N CYS A 226 0.07 2.22 -12.21
CA CYS A 226 1.45 1.83 -11.95
C CYS A 226 1.61 0.31 -11.92
N ASN A 227 0.63 -0.41 -11.37
CA ASN A 227 0.64 -1.87 -11.35
C ASN A 227 0.62 -2.47 -12.76
N ARG A 228 -0.29 -2.01 -13.63
CA ARG A 228 -0.32 -2.40 -15.04
C ARG A 228 1.02 -2.07 -15.72
N HIS A 229 1.51 -0.85 -15.52
CA HIS A 229 2.74 -0.39 -16.18
C HIS A 229 3.95 -1.22 -15.79
N LEU A 230 4.09 -1.51 -14.49
CA LEU A 230 5.16 -2.36 -13.97
C LEU A 230 4.97 -3.82 -14.38
N GLU A 231 3.74 -4.32 -14.51
CA GLU A 231 3.50 -5.69 -14.98
C GLU A 231 3.92 -5.88 -16.45
N VAL A 232 3.59 -4.92 -17.32
CA VAL A 232 4.07 -4.91 -18.72
C VAL A 232 5.60 -4.88 -18.75
N PHE A 233 6.21 -3.99 -17.97
CA PHE A 233 7.65 -3.82 -17.95
C PHE A 233 8.38 -5.03 -17.37
N ASN A 234 7.94 -5.56 -16.23
CA ASN A 234 8.63 -6.67 -15.57
C ASN A 234 8.52 -7.98 -16.36
N ASN A 235 7.39 -8.21 -17.04
CA ASN A 235 7.18 -9.46 -17.80
C ASN A 235 7.81 -9.42 -19.20
N TYR A 236 7.88 -8.25 -19.82
CA TYR A 236 8.25 -8.14 -21.24
C TYR A 236 9.37 -7.13 -21.54
N ASN A 237 9.90 -6.48 -20.50
CA ASN A 237 10.82 -5.35 -20.61
C ASN A 237 10.30 -4.29 -21.61
N ALA A 238 8.99 -4.01 -21.58
CA ALA A 238 8.31 -3.09 -22.50
C ALA A 238 7.81 -1.87 -21.74
N ILE A 239 8.02 -0.67 -22.29
CA ILE A 239 7.49 0.57 -21.71
C ILE A 239 6.10 0.81 -22.31
N PRO A 240 5.04 0.91 -21.49
CA PRO A 240 3.70 1.21 -21.97
C PRO A 240 3.61 2.52 -22.75
N GLU A 241 2.79 2.56 -23.80
CA GLU A 241 2.61 3.75 -24.65
C GLU A 241 2.24 4.99 -23.82
N TYR A 242 1.30 4.84 -22.88
CA TYR A 242 0.88 5.91 -21.98
C TYR A 242 2.03 6.51 -21.16
N CYS A 243 3.03 5.70 -20.78
CA CYS A 243 4.18 6.18 -20.02
C CYS A 243 5.06 7.16 -20.81
N PHE A 244 4.98 7.20 -22.14
CA PHE A 244 5.67 8.19 -22.95
C PHE A 244 5.15 9.62 -22.74
N GLY A 245 3.91 9.77 -22.25
CA GLY A 245 3.36 11.05 -21.81
C GLY A 245 3.66 11.43 -20.35
N CYS A 246 4.09 10.48 -19.51
CA CYS A 246 4.19 10.72 -18.06
C CYS A 246 5.47 11.45 -17.65
N TYR A 247 5.32 12.52 -16.88
CA TYR A 247 6.41 13.29 -16.28
C TYR A 247 6.23 13.40 -14.76
N LYS A 248 7.24 13.96 -14.09
CA LYS A 248 7.15 14.39 -12.71
C LYS A 248 8.02 15.61 -12.45
N VAL A 249 7.55 16.48 -11.56
CA VAL A 249 8.37 17.49 -10.91
C VAL A 249 8.95 16.86 -9.65
N GLN A 250 10.27 16.76 -9.58
CA GLN A 250 11.01 16.16 -8.48
C GLN A 250 11.73 17.23 -7.67
N VAL A 251 11.46 17.26 -6.38
CA VAL A 251 12.17 18.05 -5.36
C VAL A 251 13.13 17.13 -4.63
N GLU A 252 14.36 17.60 -4.38
CA GLU A 252 15.42 16.85 -3.70
C GLU A 252 15.83 17.60 -2.41
N PRO A 253 15.09 17.42 -1.29
CA PRO A 253 15.49 17.95 0.02
C PRO A 253 16.88 17.45 0.43
N LYS A 254 17.71 18.32 0.99
CA LYS A 254 19.05 17.99 1.49
C LYS A 254 19.01 17.41 2.90
N THR A 255 17.97 17.71 3.68
CA THR A 255 17.82 17.24 5.07
C THR A 255 16.42 16.71 5.35
N ILE A 256 16.30 15.94 6.42
CA ILE A 256 15.03 15.43 6.94
C ILE A 256 14.08 16.56 7.33
N ILE A 257 14.60 17.67 7.85
CA ILE A 257 13.79 18.85 8.18
C ILE A 257 13.15 19.44 6.92
N GLU A 258 13.91 19.54 5.83
CA GLU A 258 13.38 20.01 4.55
C GLU A 258 12.31 19.05 4.00
N LEU A 259 12.47 17.73 4.16
CA LEU A 259 11.44 16.76 3.78
C LEU A 259 10.13 16.95 4.59
N PHE A 260 10.23 17.23 5.89
CA PHE A 260 9.07 17.56 6.74
C PHE A 260 8.40 18.86 6.30
N LYS A 261 9.18 19.90 6.00
CA LYS A 261 8.63 21.17 5.45
C LYS A 261 7.94 20.94 4.11
N LEU A 262 8.53 20.13 3.25
CA LEU A 262 7.95 19.78 1.96
C LEU A 262 6.63 19.03 2.10
N TYR A 263 6.49 18.18 3.11
CA TYR A 263 5.22 17.54 3.43
C TYR A 263 4.11 18.57 3.76
N PHE A 264 4.40 19.62 4.54
CA PHE A 264 3.42 20.70 4.81
C PHE A 264 3.05 21.45 3.53
N VAL A 265 4.04 21.74 2.68
CA VAL A 265 3.79 22.36 1.37
C VAL A 265 2.86 21.46 0.58
N PHE A 266 3.19 20.18 0.39
CA PHE A 266 2.42 19.26 -0.45
C PHE A 266 1.00 19.02 0.05
N ASP A 267 0.78 19.00 1.37
CA ASP A 267 -0.56 18.84 1.94
C ASP A 267 -1.51 19.99 1.55
N GLN A 268 -1.01 21.23 1.57
CA GLN A 268 -1.82 22.43 1.31
C GLN A 268 -1.59 23.07 -0.06
N LEU A 269 -0.68 22.54 -0.88
CA LEU A 269 -0.37 23.04 -2.20
C LEU A 269 -1.61 22.98 -3.10
N GLN A 270 -1.97 24.13 -3.66
CA GLN A 270 -2.99 24.26 -4.68
C GLN A 270 -2.29 24.33 -6.04
N LEU A 271 -2.70 23.45 -6.95
CA LEU A 271 -2.21 23.36 -8.32
C LEU A 271 -3.39 23.47 -9.28
N PRO A 272 -3.17 23.89 -10.54
CA PRO A 272 -4.23 23.94 -11.55
C PRO A 272 -4.95 22.61 -11.72
N GLN A 273 -4.19 21.51 -11.69
CA GLN A 273 -4.69 20.15 -11.65
C GLN A 273 -4.47 19.55 -10.26
N ASN A 274 -5.32 18.62 -9.83
CA ASN A 274 -5.19 17.97 -8.52
C ASN A 274 -4.12 16.85 -8.54
N ASN A 275 -2.90 17.17 -8.98
CA ASN A 275 -1.85 16.18 -9.22
C ASN A 275 -1.51 15.38 -7.96
N SER A 276 -1.43 14.06 -8.15
CA SER A 276 -0.90 13.12 -7.17
C SER A 276 0.52 13.52 -6.81
N ARG A 277 0.79 13.59 -5.52
CA ARG A 277 2.11 13.97 -5.02
C ARG A 277 2.52 13.13 -3.83
N LYS A 278 3.82 12.96 -3.63
CA LYS A 278 4.34 12.19 -2.51
C LYS A 278 5.67 12.71 -1.99
N CYS A 279 5.88 12.54 -0.69
CA CYS A 279 7.17 12.70 -0.03
C CYS A 279 7.69 11.30 0.36
N LEU A 280 9.00 11.07 0.25
CA LEU A 280 9.61 9.79 0.60
C LEU A 280 11.09 9.89 0.96
N VAL A 281 11.58 8.86 1.64
CA VAL A 281 12.98 8.43 1.61
C VAL A 281 13.17 7.41 0.49
N GLU A 282 14.27 7.50 -0.24
CA GLU A 282 14.59 6.55 -1.32
C GLU A 282 15.24 5.28 -0.76
N LEU A 283 14.63 4.13 -1.02
CA LEU A 283 15.10 2.82 -0.52
C LEU A 283 15.54 1.88 -1.65
N ARG A 284 15.42 2.30 -2.92
CA ARG A 284 15.84 1.49 -4.06
C ARG A 284 17.34 1.67 -4.31
N PRO A 285 18.15 0.59 -4.34
CA PRO A 285 19.60 0.68 -4.43
C PRO A 285 20.09 1.35 -5.71
N GLU A 286 19.37 1.15 -6.80
CA GLU A 286 19.74 1.61 -8.14
C GLU A 286 19.33 3.06 -8.40
N ILE A 287 18.53 3.64 -7.50
CA ILE A 287 18.03 5.01 -7.64
C ILE A 287 18.77 5.92 -6.67
N SER A 288 19.46 6.92 -7.23
CA SER A 288 20.24 7.88 -6.45
C SER A 288 19.38 8.84 -5.62
N GLY A 289 19.94 9.30 -4.51
CA GLY A 289 19.42 10.38 -3.68
C GLY A 289 18.79 9.88 -2.38
N THR A 290 18.55 10.82 -1.47
CA THR A 290 18.18 10.52 -0.08
C THR A 290 16.70 10.79 0.18
N TYR A 291 16.29 12.05 0.04
CA TYR A 291 14.92 12.51 0.27
C TYR A 291 14.32 13.00 -1.04
N LYS A 292 13.03 12.75 -1.27
CA LYS A 292 12.35 13.18 -2.49
C LYS A 292 10.93 13.65 -2.21
N GLY A 293 10.53 14.69 -2.93
CA GLY A 293 9.14 15.01 -3.18
C GLY A 293 8.84 14.91 -4.66
N LEU A 294 7.78 14.20 -5.04
CA LEU A 294 7.39 14.01 -6.44
C LEU A 294 5.97 14.53 -6.65
N ILE A 295 5.74 15.25 -7.75
CA ILE A 295 4.42 15.61 -8.27
C ILE A 295 4.29 15.03 -9.66
N TYR A 296 3.34 14.12 -9.88
CA TYR A 296 3.16 13.41 -11.15
C TYR A 296 2.33 14.23 -12.14
N CYS A 297 2.78 14.29 -13.38
CA CYS A 297 2.20 15.10 -14.44
C CYS A 297 1.90 14.23 -15.68
N PHE A 298 0.85 14.58 -16.42
CA PHE A 298 0.35 13.87 -17.60
C PHE A 298 1.06 14.28 -18.89
N ASN A 299 1.77 15.40 -18.90
CA ASN A 299 2.58 15.86 -20.03
C ASN A 299 3.67 16.87 -19.58
N LEU A 300 4.55 17.26 -20.51
CA LEU A 300 5.68 18.14 -20.23
C LEU A 300 5.25 19.58 -19.95
N ASN A 301 4.21 20.09 -20.62
CA ASN A 301 3.72 21.45 -20.41
C ASN A 301 3.21 21.63 -18.97
N GLU A 302 2.38 20.68 -18.51
CA GLU A 302 1.91 20.65 -17.12
C GLU A 302 3.08 20.56 -16.13
N ALA A 303 4.11 19.74 -16.43
CA ALA A 303 5.29 19.65 -15.58
C ALA A 303 6.07 20.98 -15.50
N ASN A 304 6.17 21.72 -16.61
CA ASN A 304 6.80 23.05 -16.65
C ASN A 304 6.01 24.09 -15.83
N GLU A 305 4.67 24.10 -15.94
CA GLU A 305 3.82 24.99 -15.16
C GLU A 305 3.96 24.72 -13.65
N ILE A 306 3.86 23.45 -13.24
CA ILE A 306 4.01 23.05 -11.84
C ILE A 306 5.42 23.36 -11.33
N PHE A 307 6.45 23.16 -12.16
CA PHE A 307 7.82 23.50 -11.80
C PHE A 307 7.96 24.99 -11.43
N ILE A 308 7.39 25.90 -12.22
CA ILE A 308 7.46 27.34 -11.95
C ILE A 308 6.72 27.70 -10.66
N ILE A 309 5.50 27.18 -10.49
CA ILE A 309 4.69 27.40 -9.28
C ILE A 309 5.44 26.91 -8.04
N LEU A 310 5.94 25.68 -8.09
CA LEU A 310 6.61 25.04 -6.98
C LEU A 310 7.92 25.73 -6.63
N LYS A 311 8.71 26.15 -7.63
CA LYS A 311 9.96 26.88 -7.42
C LYS A 311 9.73 28.17 -6.63
N ASN A 312 8.71 28.95 -6.97
CA ASN A 312 8.39 30.17 -6.24
C ASN A 312 7.95 29.91 -4.80
N ILE A 313 7.13 28.88 -4.58
CA ILE A 313 6.65 28.51 -3.25
C ILE A 313 7.80 28.00 -2.38
N LEU A 314 8.62 27.08 -2.88
CA LEU A 314 9.67 26.44 -2.08
C LEU A 314 10.81 27.41 -1.74
N LYS A 315 11.08 28.37 -2.63
CA LYS A 315 11.95 29.52 -2.36
C LYS A 315 11.54 30.24 -1.07
N ASN A 316 10.26 30.61 -0.97
CA ASN A 316 9.72 31.36 0.16
C ASN A 316 9.54 30.52 1.43
N THR A 317 9.19 29.24 1.28
CA THR A 317 8.73 28.39 2.40
C THR A 317 9.84 27.52 2.99
N ILE A 318 10.84 27.11 2.19
CA ILE A 318 11.93 26.22 2.63
C ILE A 318 13.27 26.95 2.53
N ASN A 319 13.79 27.13 1.31
CA ASN A 319 14.98 27.92 0.99
C ASN A 319 15.14 28.06 -0.54
N ASP A 320 15.99 29.00 -0.96
CA ASP A 320 16.25 29.34 -2.36
C ASP A 320 17.12 28.30 -3.09
N GLU A 321 17.81 27.42 -2.37
CA GLU A 321 18.76 26.44 -2.91
C GLU A 321 18.16 25.06 -3.16
N ILE A 322 16.89 24.85 -2.80
CA ILE A 322 16.25 23.55 -2.90
C ILE A 322 16.21 23.08 -4.35
N GLN A 323 16.76 21.89 -4.60
CA GLN A 323 16.88 21.38 -5.97
C GLN A 323 15.52 20.87 -6.45
N ILE A 324 15.09 21.40 -7.60
CA ILE A 324 13.88 20.98 -8.29
C ILE A 324 14.26 20.66 -9.74
N LYS A 325 13.78 19.53 -10.27
CA LYS A 325 14.04 19.06 -11.64
C LYS A 325 12.79 18.43 -12.23
N ILE A 326 12.59 18.63 -13.54
CA ILE A 326 11.59 17.87 -14.29
C ILE A 326 12.23 16.56 -14.75
N ARG A 327 11.53 15.44 -14.54
CA ARG A 327 11.97 14.11 -14.95
C ARG A 327 10.81 13.36 -15.61
N ARG A 328 11.14 12.26 -16.29
CA ARG A 328 10.14 11.26 -16.73
C ARG A 328 9.45 10.63 -15.53
N GLY A 329 8.20 10.19 -15.71
CA GLY A 329 7.35 9.71 -14.61
C GLY A 329 7.94 8.53 -13.82
N CYS A 330 8.28 7.44 -14.53
CA CYS A 330 8.87 6.24 -13.94
C CYS A 330 10.40 6.31 -13.98
N SER A 331 11.05 6.09 -12.84
CA SER A 331 12.52 6.11 -12.73
C SER A 331 13.14 4.77 -13.13
N GLU A 332 12.38 3.69 -13.01
CA GLU A 332 12.80 2.31 -13.21
C GLU A 332 13.07 2.03 -14.70
N PHE A 333 12.24 2.59 -15.59
CA PHE A 333 12.44 2.43 -17.03
C PHE A 333 13.78 2.98 -17.51
N ALA A 334 14.26 4.07 -16.90
CA ALA A 334 15.54 4.68 -17.25
C ALA A 334 16.75 3.79 -16.90
N ILE A 335 16.59 2.79 -16.02
CA ILE A 335 17.65 1.83 -15.71
C ILE A 335 17.88 0.91 -16.91
N SER A 336 16.80 0.35 -17.47
CA SER A 336 16.89 -0.56 -18.63
C SER A 336 16.97 0.17 -19.96
N TYR A 337 16.48 1.41 -20.02
CA TYR A 337 16.45 2.25 -21.21
C TYR A 337 16.99 3.65 -20.92
N PRO A 338 18.32 3.87 -20.94
CA PRO A 338 18.92 5.17 -20.64
C PRO A 338 18.35 6.32 -21.47
N ASP A 339 18.08 6.09 -22.76
CA ASP A 339 17.50 7.10 -23.66
C ASP A 339 16.08 7.54 -23.26
N TYR A 340 15.36 6.71 -22.48
CA TYR A 340 14.06 7.09 -21.94
C TYR A 340 14.18 8.28 -20.99
N LYS A 341 15.30 8.39 -20.26
CA LYS A 341 15.55 9.38 -19.20
C LYS A 341 15.58 10.82 -19.74
N GLU A 342 16.06 10.98 -20.96
CA GLU A 342 16.31 12.28 -21.58
C GLU A 342 15.02 12.98 -21.98
N ILE A 343 14.93 14.28 -21.69
CA ILE A 343 13.76 15.11 -22.02
C ILE A 343 14.18 16.11 -23.08
N ASN A 344 13.58 15.99 -24.26
CA ASN A 344 13.69 17.02 -25.29
C ASN A 344 12.70 18.15 -24.99
N GLN A 345 13.19 19.37 -24.74
CA GLN A 345 12.33 20.53 -24.44
C GLN A 345 11.73 21.19 -25.69
N ASN A 346 12.39 21.04 -26.84
CA ASN A 346 12.09 21.80 -28.06
C ASN A 346 11.69 20.90 -29.24
N GLY A 347 11.21 19.68 -28.97
CA GLY A 347 10.79 18.74 -30.02
C GLY A 347 10.36 17.39 -29.47
N ASP A 348 10.20 16.41 -30.37
CA ASP A 348 9.84 15.04 -30.02
C ASP A 348 10.83 14.44 -29.02
N GLN A 349 10.32 13.60 -28.13
CA GLN A 349 11.18 12.83 -27.22
C GLN A 349 12.12 11.92 -28.01
N LEU A 350 13.36 11.78 -27.53
CA LEU A 350 14.42 11.03 -28.22
C LEU A 350 14.05 9.56 -28.39
N MET A 351 13.51 8.95 -27.34
CA MET A 351 13.00 7.60 -27.39
C MET A 351 11.56 7.59 -27.89
N LYS A 352 11.30 6.83 -28.96
CA LYS A 352 9.96 6.57 -29.48
C LYS A 352 9.40 5.24 -28.98
N TYR A 353 8.08 5.18 -28.90
CA TYR A 353 7.36 3.92 -28.65
C TYR A 353 7.70 2.90 -29.76
N LYS A 354 7.80 1.62 -29.38
CA LYS A 354 8.06 0.53 -30.32
C LYS A 354 6.75 -0.23 -30.55
N ASP A 355 6.25 -0.26 -31.79
CA ASP A 355 4.94 -0.87 -32.11
C ASP A 355 4.80 -2.33 -31.65
N LYS A 356 5.90 -3.10 -31.64
CA LYS A 356 5.94 -4.47 -31.12
C LYS A 356 5.57 -4.59 -29.63
N TRP A 357 5.62 -3.51 -28.86
CA TRP A 357 5.20 -3.48 -27.45
C TRP A 357 3.69 -3.49 -27.31
N ARG A 358 2.94 -3.08 -28.33
CA ARG A 358 1.47 -2.99 -28.29
C ARG A 358 0.84 -4.35 -28.04
N GLU A 359 1.40 -5.41 -28.62
CA GLU A 359 0.95 -6.78 -28.36
C GLU A 359 1.24 -7.23 -26.92
N LYS A 360 2.35 -6.78 -26.32
CA LYS A 360 2.70 -7.12 -24.93
C LYS A 360 1.79 -6.43 -23.93
N GLU A 361 1.44 -5.17 -24.22
CA GLU A 361 0.41 -4.45 -23.48
C GLU A 361 -0.94 -5.16 -23.54
N LYS A 362 -1.39 -5.59 -24.73
CA LYS A 362 -2.64 -6.33 -24.90
C LYS A 362 -2.70 -7.62 -24.08
N ILE A 363 -1.61 -8.41 -24.01
CA ILE A 363 -1.57 -9.64 -23.21
C ILE A 363 -1.81 -9.33 -21.72
N VAL A 364 -1.18 -8.27 -21.20
CA VAL A 364 -1.41 -7.84 -19.81
C VAL A 364 -2.83 -7.30 -19.64
N ASP A 365 -3.32 -6.51 -20.60
CA ASP A 365 -4.67 -5.95 -20.55
C ASP A 365 -5.75 -7.02 -20.58
N GLU A 366 -5.62 -8.06 -21.40
CA GLU A 366 -6.57 -9.19 -21.44
C GLU A 366 -6.56 -9.98 -20.12
N LYS A 367 -5.37 -10.19 -19.55
CA LYS A 367 -5.24 -10.81 -18.22
C LYS A 367 -5.91 -9.93 -17.15
N LEU A 368 -5.65 -8.62 -17.16
CA LEU A 368 -6.23 -7.68 -16.22
C LEU A 368 -7.73 -7.51 -16.45
N LEU A 369 -8.25 -7.48 -17.67
CA LEU A 369 -9.68 -7.39 -17.97
C LEU A 369 -10.44 -8.57 -17.36
N ASN A 370 -9.88 -9.77 -17.45
CA ASN A 370 -10.41 -10.95 -16.77
C ASN A 370 -10.39 -10.82 -15.23
N GLU A 371 -9.47 -10.03 -14.68
CA GLU A 371 -9.38 -9.70 -13.23
C GLU A 371 -10.19 -8.44 -12.83
N THR A 372 -10.49 -7.53 -13.77
CA THR A 372 -11.08 -6.20 -13.54
C THR A 372 -12.58 -6.19 -13.83
N GLN A 373 -13.07 -7.00 -14.77
CA GLN A 373 -14.49 -7.40 -14.79
C GLN A 373 -14.89 -8.07 -13.46
N ARG A 374 -13.89 -8.56 -12.69
CA ARG A 374 -14.01 -9.16 -11.36
C ARG A 374 -13.70 -8.21 -10.19
N LYS A 375 -13.58 -6.90 -10.38
CA LYS A 375 -13.53 -5.92 -9.27
C LYS A 375 -14.35 -4.70 -9.64
N ASN A 376 -15.39 -4.39 -8.86
CA ASN A 376 -16.06 -3.10 -8.97
C ASN A 376 -15.00 -1.98 -8.96
N LYS A 377 -15.16 -0.95 -9.79
CA LYS A 377 -14.23 0.19 -9.83
C LYS A 377 -14.11 0.74 -8.41
N LYS A 378 -12.98 0.45 -7.76
CA LYS A 378 -12.70 0.86 -6.39
C LYS A 378 -12.98 2.35 -6.27
N VAL A 379 -13.77 2.73 -5.26
CA VAL A 379 -14.09 4.14 -5.05
C VAL A 379 -12.82 4.89 -4.67
N VAL A 380 -12.36 5.70 -5.61
CA VAL A 380 -11.22 6.61 -5.51
C VAL A 380 -11.66 7.86 -4.73
N LYS A 381 -11.01 8.16 -3.60
CA LYS A 381 -11.19 9.38 -2.80
C LYS A 381 -9.90 10.11 -2.47
N ASP A 382 -9.96 11.43 -2.41
CA ASP A 382 -8.83 12.24 -1.99
C ASP A 382 -8.43 11.92 -0.55
N ASN A 383 -7.13 11.95 -0.27
CA ASN A 383 -6.64 11.92 1.09
C ASN A 383 -7.23 13.09 1.89
N LEU A 384 -7.43 12.88 3.19
CA LEU A 384 -7.75 13.94 4.13
C LEU A 384 -6.61 14.97 4.13
N THR A 385 -6.99 16.24 4.23
CA THR A 385 -6.04 17.32 4.51
C THR A 385 -5.54 17.21 5.94
N GLY A 386 -4.31 17.64 6.20
CA GLY A 386 -3.69 17.56 7.51
C GLY A 386 -3.10 16.18 7.79
N VAL A 387 -2.65 15.98 9.03
CA VAL A 387 -1.88 14.79 9.41
C VAL A 387 -2.75 13.63 9.85
N THR A 388 -2.46 12.44 9.31
CA THR A 388 -3.11 11.18 9.68
C THR A 388 -2.14 10.31 10.47
N LEU A 389 -2.64 9.27 11.13
CA LEU A 389 -1.82 8.28 11.82
C LEU A 389 -0.82 7.62 10.86
N ASN A 390 -1.25 7.31 9.63
CA ASN A 390 -0.39 6.80 8.56
C ASN A 390 0.84 7.70 8.35
N ASP A 391 0.62 9.01 8.28
CA ASP A 391 1.68 9.98 8.00
C ASP A 391 2.71 10.03 9.13
N VAL A 392 2.26 10.07 10.39
CA VAL A 392 3.15 10.12 11.56
C VAL A 392 4.00 8.85 11.67
N LEU A 393 3.41 7.68 11.40
CA LEU A 393 4.15 6.42 11.40
C LEU A 393 5.23 6.38 10.30
N ILE A 394 4.95 6.95 9.12
CA ILE A 394 5.96 7.08 8.06
C ILE A 394 7.03 8.10 8.44
N MET A 395 6.65 9.20 9.10
CA MET A 395 7.62 10.18 9.60
C MET A 395 8.60 9.56 10.61
N TYR A 396 8.15 8.62 11.45
CA TYR A 396 9.07 7.83 12.28
C TYR A 396 10.08 7.04 11.46
N ASN A 397 9.64 6.41 10.36
CA ASN A 397 10.54 5.73 9.44
C ASN A 397 11.53 6.70 8.77
N TRP A 398 11.09 7.91 8.41
CA TRP A 398 12.00 8.93 7.89
C TRP A 398 13.04 9.38 8.92
N LEU A 399 12.67 9.52 10.19
CA LEU A 399 13.61 9.85 11.27
C LEU A 399 14.62 8.72 11.53
N ASN A 400 14.17 7.46 11.51
CA ASN A 400 15.07 6.30 11.59
C ASN A 400 16.04 6.26 10.41
N TYR A 401 15.54 6.50 9.19
CA TYR A 401 16.38 6.63 8.00
C TYR A 401 17.41 7.75 8.17
N ALA A 402 16.98 8.95 8.56
CA ALA A 402 17.87 10.11 8.75
C ALA A 402 18.99 9.81 9.76
N LYS A 403 18.65 9.18 10.89
CA LYS A 403 19.62 8.74 11.88
C LYS A 403 20.61 7.71 11.31
N ALA A 404 20.11 6.75 10.53
CA ALA A 404 20.95 5.72 9.93
C ALA A 404 21.95 6.31 8.91
N VAL A 405 21.50 7.26 8.07
CA VAL A 405 22.33 7.84 7.01
C VAL A 405 23.27 8.96 7.45
N GLY A 406 23.24 9.34 8.74
CA GLY A 406 24.08 10.40 9.30
C GLY A 406 23.50 11.81 9.23
N ASP A 407 22.20 11.98 8.90
CA ASP A 407 21.55 13.29 8.91
C ASP A 407 21.19 13.74 10.34
N ASN A 408 22.11 14.41 11.02
CA ASN A 408 21.93 14.87 12.41
C ASN A 408 20.77 15.86 12.62
N ASN A 409 20.17 16.42 11.55
CA ASN A 409 19.02 17.32 11.67
C ASN A 409 17.78 16.65 12.27
N TYR A 410 17.71 15.31 12.28
CA TYR A 410 16.61 14.59 12.95
C TYR A 410 16.47 15.00 14.43
N GLN A 411 17.58 15.38 15.08
CA GLN A 411 17.61 15.72 16.51
C GLN A 411 16.83 16.99 16.85
N ILE A 412 16.63 17.87 15.86
CA ILE A 412 15.78 19.07 15.99
C ILE A 412 14.30 18.67 16.06
N ILE A 413 13.92 17.58 15.37
CA ILE A 413 12.55 17.08 15.33
C ILE A 413 12.26 16.21 16.55
N SER A 414 13.08 15.19 16.80
CA SER A 414 12.97 14.33 17.99
C SER A 414 14.27 13.58 18.25
N LYS A 415 14.75 13.60 19.49
CA LYS A 415 15.86 12.73 19.95
C LYS A 415 15.37 11.33 20.33
N ASP A 416 14.13 11.24 20.82
CA ASP A 416 13.48 9.99 21.19
C ASP A 416 12.79 9.41 19.96
N ILE A 417 13.58 8.77 19.10
CA ILE A 417 13.07 8.07 17.91
C ILE A 417 12.83 6.61 18.28
N LEU A 418 11.59 6.17 18.11
CA LEU A 418 11.21 4.77 18.27
C LEU A 418 11.84 3.95 17.14
N LYS A 419 12.50 2.85 17.51
CA LYS A 419 13.23 1.96 16.60
C LYS A 419 12.28 1.34 15.56
N SER A 420 12.68 1.37 14.29
CA SER A 420 11.92 0.76 13.19
C SER A 420 12.65 -0.46 12.62
N THR A 421 12.12 -1.66 12.88
CA THR A 421 12.65 -2.91 12.32
C THR A 421 12.52 -2.95 10.80
N TYR A 422 11.47 -2.34 10.24
CA TYR A 422 11.31 -2.18 8.80
C TYR A 422 12.49 -1.41 8.21
N MET A 423 12.82 -0.25 8.76
CA MET A 423 13.94 0.56 8.25
C MET A 423 15.29 -0.13 8.41
N GLU A 424 15.50 -0.85 9.50
CA GLU A 424 16.71 -1.67 9.68
C GLU A 424 16.86 -2.73 8.61
N ASN A 425 15.78 -3.46 8.32
CA ASN A 425 15.80 -4.50 7.30
C ASN A 425 16.05 -3.91 5.90
N GLU A 426 15.31 -2.85 5.55
CA GLU A 426 15.43 -2.21 4.23
C GLU A 426 16.83 -1.59 4.00
N LEU A 427 17.46 -1.04 5.05
CA LEU A 427 18.78 -0.42 4.94
C LEU A 427 19.95 -1.40 5.11
N SER A 428 19.71 -2.58 5.68
CA SER A 428 20.78 -3.52 6.09
C SER A 428 21.83 -3.80 5.01
N GLN A 429 21.43 -3.84 3.73
CA GLN A 429 22.32 -4.15 2.61
C GLN A 429 22.76 -2.91 1.80
N GLN A 430 22.19 -1.74 2.08
CA GLN A 430 22.39 -0.53 1.26
C GLN A 430 22.89 0.68 2.06
N LEU A 431 23.06 0.54 3.37
CA LEU A 431 23.41 1.65 4.26
C LEU A 431 24.68 2.38 3.79
N ASP A 432 25.72 1.64 3.39
CA ASP A 432 26.97 2.23 2.90
C ASP A 432 26.77 3.10 1.65
N ILE A 433 25.91 2.65 0.73
CA ILE A 433 25.56 3.41 -0.47
C ILE A 433 24.82 4.68 -0.06
N ARG A 434 23.81 4.56 0.81
CA ARG A 434 23.02 5.71 1.27
C ARG A 434 23.85 6.72 2.07
N ASN A 435 24.79 6.26 2.88
CA ASN A 435 25.75 7.09 3.62
C ASN A 435 26.61 7.90 2.66
N LYS A 436 27.23 7.23 1.67
CA LYS A 436 28.07 7.90 0.67
C LYS A 436 27.27 8.92 -0.15
N GLU A 437 26.05 8.57 -0.56
CA GLU A 437 25.17 9.52 -1.26
C GLU A 437 24.86 10.73 -0.39
N PHE A 438 24.48 10.54 0.88
CA PHE A 438 24.17 11.64 1.77
C PHE A 438 25.39 12.55 2.02
N SER A 439 26.56 11.96 2.29
CA SER A 439 27.83 12.70 2.46
C SER A 439 28.36 13.36 1.18
N SER A 440 27.81 13.06 0.01
CA SER A 440 28.17 13.76 -1.24
C SER A 440 27.36 15.05 -1.46
N ILE A 441 26.29 15.24 -0.70
CA ILE A 441 25.37 16.39 -0.80
C ILE A 441 25.78 17.51 0.17
N HIS A 442 26.47 17.17 1.26
CA HIS A 442 26.96 18.06 2.33
C HIS A 442 28.47 17.96 2.45
#